data_AF-A0A7K1ELD7-F1
#
_entry.id   AF-A0A7K1ELD7-F1
#
_cell.length_a   1.000
_cell.length_b   1.000
_cell.length_c   1.000
_cell.angle_alpha   90.00
_cell.angle_beta   90.00
_cell.angle_gamma   90.00
#
_symmetry.space_group_name_H-M   'P 1'
#
loop_
_entity.id
_entity.type
_entity.pdbx_description
1 polymer ?
#
loop_
_entity_poly.entity_id
_entity_poly.type
_entity_poly.pdbx_seq_one_letter_code
_entity_poly.pdbx_strand_id
1 'polypeptide(L)'
;MIAATSTSIAWIILILATSGWILYGIFNLRKGRAEIGSEQFLAANRKPYYDDEELEGPRLERVQLLGLVFLVIITISLPLYWILEPNRQAEAQFGFEKRFVKWGAKLFASTADGGYNCAGCHGGMNGGGGVAAFAVTDPKTGEVKSVNWAAPAVNTINYRFSEDEVRFILNYGRPFSPMSAWGTVGGGPLTDQAVTTLIDYMKSIQIPQAGCTETRSYYNPTCDSGTLPEENNKEIMDEATRLVDTGVYGSIGEALFNLDLHGGAYNCARCHTKGWSYGDPQATGGGAFGPNLTGGSSVRQFPNQADMISVIKNGSEYGKRYGEQGQGSGRMPAFGQLFTDEQIKLIVEYVRGL
;
A
#
# COMPACT_ATOMS: atom_id res chain seq x y z
N MET A 1 -21.01 -14.18 2.44
CA MET A 1 -22.16 -14.69 3.22
C MET A 1 -21.82 -15.16 4.64
N ILE A 2 -20.54 -15.22 5.05
CA ILE A 2 -20.13 -15.70 6.39
C ILE A 2 -20.31 -14.64 7.51
N ALA A 3 -20.30 -13.34 7.17
CA ALA A 3 -20.53 -12.26 8.14
C ALA A 3 -21.98 -12.22 8.66
N ALA A 4 -22.96 -12.57 7.83
CA ALA A 4 -24.36 -12.67 8.27
C ALA A 4 -24.58 -13.87 9.22
N THR A 5 -23.87 -14.97 9.00
CA THR A 5 -23.97 -16.16 9.87
C THR A 5 -23.35 -15.96 11.25
N SER A 6 -22.24 -15.21 11.38
CA SER A 6 -21.60 -15.01 12.69
C SER A 6 -22.44 -14.13 13.63
N THR A 7 -23.09 -13.09 13.11
CA THR A 7 -23.97 -12.24 13.91
C THR A 7 -25.23 -12.98 14.34
N SER A 8 -25.83 -13.78 13.44
CA SER A 8 -26.99 -14.61 13.77
C SER A 8 -26.67 -15.67 14.83
N ILE A 9 -25.52 -16.34 14.73
CA ILE A 9 -25.07 -17.32 15.75
C ILE A 9 -24.86 -16.63 17.10
N ALA A 10 -24.24 -15.44 17.13
CA ALA A 10 -24.05 -14.68 18.36
C ALA A 10 -25.39 -14.29 19.03
N TRP A 11 -26.38 -13.87 18.24
CA TRP A 11 -27.72 -13.57 18.75
C TRP A 11 -28.43 -14.80 19.31
N ILE A 12 -28.30 -15.96 18.66
CA ILE A 12 -28.89 -17.22 19.15
C ILE A 12 -28.26 -17.60 20.50
N ILE A 13 -26.92 -17.55 20.60
CA ILE A 13 -26.21 -17.86 21.85
C ILE A 13 -26.63 -16.89 22.96
N LEU A 14 -26.72 -15.59 22.66
CA LEU A 14 -27.16 -14.58 23.63
C LEU A 14 -28.58 -14.86 24.13
N ILE A 15 -29.53 -15.11 23.22
CA ILE A 15 -30.92 -15.40 23.59
C ILE A 15 -31.00 -16.65 24.46
N LEU A 16 -30.30 -17.73 24.10
CA LEU A 16 -30.29 -18.97 24.89
C LEU A 16 -29.66 -18.76 26.27
N ALA A 17 -28.54 -18.04 26.36
CA ALA A 17 -27.88 -17.75 27.62
C ALA A 17 -28.75 -16.86 28.53
N THR A 18 -29.32 -15.79 27.99
CA THR A 18 -30.17 -14.86 28.74
C THR A 18 -31.48 -15.52 29.16
N SER A 19 -32.15 -16.27 28.28
CA SER A 19 -33.37 -17.00 28.62
C SER A 19 -33.12 -18.10 29.66
N GLY A 20 -31.99 -18.82 29.57
CA GLY A 20 -31.55 -19.77 30.59
C GLY A 20 -31.36 -19.11 31.96
N TRP A 21 -30.71 -17.94 32.00
CA TRP A 21 -30.53 -17.16 33.23
C TRP A 21 -31.84 -16.62 33.80
N ILE A 22 -32.74 -16.14 32.95
CA ILE A 22 -34.08 -15.67 33.35
C ILE A 22 -34.88 -16.82 33.94
N LEU A 23 -34.91 -17.98 33.27
CA LEU A 23 -35.61 -19.17 33.75
C LEU A 23 -35.01 -19.65 35.08
N TYR A 24 -33.68 -19.75 35.17
CA TYR A 24 -32.99 -20.06 36.42
C TYR A 24 -33.40 -19.09 37.54
N GLY A 25 -33.37 -17.79 37.28
CA GLY A 25 -33.80 -16.75 38.22
C GLY A 25 -35.26 -16.92 38.65
N ILE A 26 -36.19 -17.16 37.72
CA ILE A 26 -37.61 -17.39 38.02
C ILE A 26 -37.80 -18.64 38.89
N PHE A 27 -37.13 -19.75 38.57
CA PHE A 27 -37.23 -20.98 39.35
C PHE A 27 -36.61 -20.83 40.74
N ASN A 28 -35.49 -20.13 40.86
CA ASN A 28 -34.81 -19.91 42.14
C ASN A 28 -35.62 -18.96 43.04
N LEU A 29 -36.18 -17.89 42.48
CA LEU A 29 -37.09 -16.99 43.19
C LEU A 29 -38.39 -17.69 43.64
N ARG A 30 -38.94 -18.57 42.80
CA ARG A 30 -40.13 -19.37 43.17
C ARG A 30 -39.84 -20.35 44.30
N LYS A 31 -38.71 -21.06 44.25
CA LYS A 31 -38.28 -21.97 45.33
C LYS A 31 -38.00 -21.21 46.62
N GLY A 32 -37.28 -20.08 46.56
CA GLY A 32 -36.96 -19.28 47.75
C GLY A 32 -38.19 -18.69 48.45
N ARG A 33 -39.27 -18.38 47.72
CA ARG A 33 -40.53 -17.89 48.33
C ARG A 33 -41.34 -18.96 49.05
N ALA A 34 -41.18 -20.23 48.68
CA ALA A 34 -41.86 -21.35 49.36
C ALA A 34 -41.22 -21.70 50.72
N GLU A 35 -40.01 -21.21 50.99
CA GLU A 35 -39.22 -21.52 52.19
C GLU A 35 -39.17 -20.38 53.23
N ILE A 36 -39.92 -19.28 53.03
CA ILE A 36 -39.94 -18.15 53.98
C ILE A 36 -40.55 -18.60 55.32
N GLY A 37 -39.75 -18.55 56.40
CA GLY A 37 -40.14 -18.99 57.75
C GLY A 37 -39.66 -20.40 58.12
N SER A 38 -38.98 -21.10 57.21
CA SER A 38 -38.42 -22.44 57.43
C SER A 38 -36.92 -22.43 57.74
N GLU A 39 -36.27 -21.26 57.71
CA GLU A 39 -34.85 -21.06 58.03
C GLU A 39 -34.42 -21.57 59.42
N GLN A 40 -35.35 -21.74 60.36
CA GLN A 40 -35.07 -22.31 61.69
C GLN A 40 -34.75 -23.81 61.64
N PHE A 41 -35.25 -24.54 60.63
CA PHE A 41 -35.08 -25.99 60.42
C PHE A 41 -34.34 -26.35 59.12
N LEU A 42 -34.32 -25.46 58.13
CA LEU A 42 -33.72 -25.70 56.81
C LEU A 42 -32.39 -25.00 56.56
N ALA A 43 -31.84 -24.29 57.55
CA ALA A 43 -30.52 -23.66 57.41
C ALA A 43 -29.48 -24.68 56.92
N ALA A 44 -28.75 -24.35 55.85
CA ALA A 44 -27.86 -25.30 55.16
C ALA A 44 -26.75 -25.86 56.08
N ASN A 45 -26.39 -25.14 57.14
CA ASN A 45 -25.44 -25.54 58.17
C ASN A 45 -26.02 -26.43 59.28
N ARG A 46 -27.35 -26.66 59.30
CA ARG A 46 -28.05 -27.49 60.29
C ARG A 46 -28.63 -28.78 59.71
N LYS A 47 -28.69 -28.90 58.38
CA LYS A 47 -28.98 -30.17 57.72
C LYS A 47 -27.76 -31.08 57.86
N PRO A 48 -27.92 -32.37 58.21
CA PRO A 48 -26.85 -33.34 58.08
C PRO A 48 -26.28 -33.23 56.67
N TYR A 49 -24.96 -33.10 56.57
CA TYR A 49 -24.32 -33.17 55.26
C TYR A 49 -24.51 -34.58 54.71
N TYR A 50 -24.29 -34.75 53.40
CA TYR A 50 -24.34 -36.05 52.77
C TYR A 50 -23.47 -37.05 53.52
N ASP A 51 -23.98 -38.27 53.70
CA ASP A 51 -23.19 -39.37 54.25
C ASP A 51 -22.08 -39.79 53.27
N ASP A 52 -21.12 -40.57 53.77
CA ASP A 52 -19.95 -40.96 52.97
C ASP A 52 -20.37 -41.77 51.73
N GLU A 53 -21.43 -42.58 51.83
CA GLU A 53 -21.94 -43.39 50.71
C GLU A 53 -22.57 -42.51 49.60
N GLU A 54 -23.30 -41.46 49.97
CA GLU A 54 -23.85 -40.50 49.01
C GLU A 54 -22.78 -39.57 48.42
N LEU A 55 -21.77 -39.21 49.22
CA LEU A 55 -20.61 -38.43 48.78
C LEU A 55 -19.73 -39.20 47.81
N GLU A 56 -19.36 -40.44 48.12
CA GLU A 56 -18.44 -41.26 47.33
C GLU A 56 -19.13 -41.99 46.17
N GLY A 57 -20.45 -42.15 46.20
CA GLY A 57 -21.22 -42.76 45.10
C GLY A 57 -21.91 -41.72 44.20
N PRO A 58 -23.23 -41.52 44.33
CA PRO A 58 -24.03 -40.75 43.37
C PRO A 58 -23.56 -39.30 43.17
N ARG A 59 -23.04 -38.65 44.20
CA ARG A 59 -22.56 -37.27 44.09
C ARG A 59 -21.21 -37.21 43.39
N LEU A 60 -20.25 -38.07 43.76
CA LEU A 60 -18.95 -38.14 43.11
C LEU A 60 -19.09 -38.49 41.62
N GLU A 61 -19.90 -39.50 41.28
CA GLU A 61 -20.15 -39.90 39.90
C GLU A 61 -20.72 -38.76 39.05
N ARG A 62 -21.68 -37.98 39.58
CA ARG A 62 -22.24 -36.81 38.87
C ARG A 62 -21.18 -35.74 38.59
N VAL A 63 -20.32 -35.46 39.57
CA VAL A 63 -19.26 -34.45 39.41
C VAL A 63 -18.18 -34.95 38.46
N GLN A 64 -17.79 -36.22 38.55
CA GLN A 64 -16.84 -36.85 37.64
C GLN A 64 -17.39 -36.90 36.20
N LEU A 65 -18.68 -37.18 36.02
CA LEU A 65 -19.33 -37.13 34.71
C LEU A 65 -19.27 -35.72 34.12
N LEU A 66 -19.54 -34.68 34.92
CA LEU A 66 -19.39 -33.30 34.47
C LEU A 66 -17.93 -33.00 34.08
N GLY A 67 -16.96 -33.45 34.88
CA GLY A 67 -15.54 -33.36 34.55
C GLY A 67 -15.19 -34.02 33.21
N LEU A 68 -15.71 -35.23 32.96
CA LEU A 68 -15.52 -35.96 31.71
C LEU A 68 -16.19 -35.23 30.53
N VAL A 69 -17.38 -34.66 30.72
CA VAL A 69 -18.05 -33.85 29.69
C VAL A 69 -17.20 -32.62 29.32
N PHE A 70 -16.70 -31.88 30.30
CA PHE A 70 -15.81 -30.74 30.03
C PHE A 70 -14.51 -31.16 29.35
N LEU A 71 -13.95 -32.31 29.74
CA LEU A 71 -12.75 -32.85 29.11
C LEU A 71 -13.02 -33.20 27.64
N VAL A 72 -14.12 -33.91 27.35
CA VAL A 72 -14.55 -34.20 25.97
C VAL A 72 -14.75 -32.91 25.17
N ILE A 73 -15.41 -31.90 25.73
CA ILE A 73 -15.62 -30.61 25.07
C ILE A 73 -14.26 -29.97 24.72
N ILE A 74 -13.31 -29.91 25.64
CA ILE A 74 -11.99 -29.31 25.40
C ILE A 74 -11.21 -30.13 24.37
N THR A 75 -11.20 -31.46 24.51
CA THR A 75 -10.51 -32.38 23.61
C THR A 75 -11.02 -32.31 22.18
N ILE A 76 -12.31 -32.01 21.96
CA ILE A 76 -12.88 -31.85 20.62
C ILE A 76 -12.75 -30.40 20.12
N SER A 77 -13.08 -29.42 20.97
CA SER A 77 -13.16 -28.01 20.56
C SER A 77 -11.80 -27.41 20.25
N LEU A 78 -10.74 -27.78 21.00
CA LEU A 78 -9.42 -27.21 20.81
C LEU A 78 -8.78 -27.63 19.47
N PRO A 79 -8.79 -28.93 19.06
CA PRO A 79 -8.34 -29.31 17.73
C PRO A 79 -9.15 -28.66 16.61
N LEU A 80 -10.48 -28.58 16.74
CA LEU A 80 -11.33 -27.89 15.75
C LEU A 80 -10.99 -26.39 15.63
N TYR A 81 -10.72 -25.72 16.75
CA TYR A 81 -10.28 -24.33 16.76
C TYR A 81 -8.91 -24.15 16.06
N TRP A 82 -7.99 -25.10 16.23
CA TRP A 82 -6.67 -25.08 15.63
C TRP A 82 -6.69 -25.38 14.13
N ILE A 83 -7.56 -26.29 13.68
CA ILE A 83 -7.75 -26.59 12.24
C ILE A 83 -8.15 -25.32 11.46
N LEU A 84 -8.90 -24.42 12.09
CA LEU A 84 -9.34 -23.16 11.48
C LEU A 84 -8.36 -21.98 11.68
N GLU A 85 -7.24 -22.19 12.38
CA GLU A 85 -6.24 -21.14 12.64
C GLU A 85 -5.69 -20.51 11.35
N PRO A 86 -5.29 -21.27 10.30
CA PRO A 86 -4.71 -20.66 9.10
C PRO A 86 -5.64 -19.63 8.45
N ASN A 87 -6.93 -19.94 8.36
CA ASN A 87 -7.93 -19.03 7.81
C ASN A 87 -8.14 -17.80 8.72
N ARG A 88 -8.10 -17.97 10.05
CA ARG A 88 -8.20 -16.84 10.97
C ARG A 88 -7.00 -15.91 10.87
N GLN A 89 -5.79 -16.44 10.73
CA GLN A 89 -4.58 -15.64 10.52
C GLN A 89 -4.67 -14.86 9.20
N ALA A 90 -5.10 -15.52 8.12
CA ALA A 90 -5.29 -14.87 6.82
C ALA A 90 -6.34 -13.74 6.87
N GLU A 91 -7.49 -13.97 7.51
CA GLU A 91 -8.53 -12.95 7.70
C GLU A 91 -8.07 -11.82 8.64
N ALA A 92 -7.27 -12.12 9.65
CA ALA A 92 -6.67 -11.10 10.51
C ALA A 92 -5.73 -10.19 9.71
N GLN A 93 -4.83 -10.77 8.89
CA GLN A 93 -3.93 -10.04 8.00
C GLN A 93 -4.72 -9.15 7.04
N PHE A 94 -5.71 -9.70 6.34
CA PHE A 94 -6.57 -8.93 5.44
C PHE A 94 -7.30 -7.80 6.18
N GLY A 95 -7.80 -8.07 7.40
CA GLY A 95 -8.42 -7.08 8.25
C GLY A 95 -7.48 -5.94 8.65
N PHE A 96 -6.19 -6.22 8.88
CA PHE A 96 -5.17 -5.19 9.12
C PHE A 96 -4.91 -4.36 7.86
N GLU A 97 -4.66 -5.00 6.72
CA GLU A 97 -4.43 -4.31 5.44
C GLU A 97 -5.59 -3.38 5.09
N LYS A 98 -6.84 -3.86 5.24
CA LYS A 98 -8.04 -3.05 5.00
C LYS A 98 -8.12 -1.81 5.89
N ARG A 99 -7.74 -1.93 7.17
CA ARG A 99 -7.70 -0.78 8.09
C ARG A 99 -6.62 0.21 7.71
N PHE A 100 -5.44 -0.29 7.35
CA PHE A 100 -4.29 0.53 6.96
C PHE A 100 -4.59 1.30 5.66
N VAL A 101 -5.11 0.62 4.64
CA VAL A 101 -5.58 1.24 3.40
C VAL A 101 -6.63 2.31 3.69
N LYS A 102 -7.60 2.04 4.58
CA LYS A 102 -8.62 3.03 4.96
C LYS A 102 -8.02 4.25 5.69
N TRP A 103 -7.03 4.06 6.55
CA TRP A 103 -6.34 5.17 7.21
C TRP A 103 -5.50 5.97 6.23
N GLY A 104 -4.73 5.29 5.37
CA GLY A 104 -3.96 5.92 4.31
C GLY A 104 -4.83 6.70 3.33
N ALA A 105 -6.00 6.19 2.96
CA ALA A 105 -6.95 6.88 2.09
C ALA A 105 -7.37 8.24 2.68
N LYS A 106 -7.59 8.31 4.00
CA LYS A 106 -7.91 9.57 4.68
C LYS A 106 -6.74 10.54 4.66
N LEU A 107 -5.51 10.05 4.82
CA LEU A 107 -4.31 10.89 4.72
C LEU A 107 -4.11 11.41 3.28
N PHE A 108 -4.35 10.56 2.29
CA PHE A 108 -4.19 10.88 0.87
C PHE A 108 -5.24 11.87 0.35
N ALA A 109 -6.42 11.91 0.97
CA ALA A 109 -7.55 12.73 0.55
C ALA A 109 -7.22 14.24 0.49
N SER A 110 -8.11 14.99 -0.14
CA SER A 110 -7.99 16.44 -0.24
C SER A 110 -7.99 17.11 1.14
N THR A 111 -7.46 18.32 1.25
CA THR A 111 -7.58 19.09 2.52
C THR A 111 -9.03 19.37 2.88
N ALA A 112 -9.93 19.50 1.89
CA ALA A 112 -11.36 19.67 2.13
C ALA A 112 -11.98 18.46 2.85
N ASP A 113 -11.44 17.26 2.63
CA ASP A 113 -11.85 16.01 3.27
C ASP A 113 -11.05 15.69 4.56
N GLY A 114 -10.23 16.64 5.03
CA GLY A 114 -9.38 16.48 6.22
C GLY A 114 -8.08 15.70 5.99
N GLY A 115 -7.67 15.50 4.73
CA GLY A 115 -6.40 14.88 4.36
C GLY A 115 -5.26 15.88 4.10
N TYR A 116 -4.12 15.35 3.68
CA TYR A 116 -2.89 16.12 3.39
C TYR A 116 -2.77 16.58 1.93
N ASN A 117 -3.87 16.48 1.17
CA ASN A 117 -3.97 16.93 -0.22
C ASN A 117 -3.09 16.22 -1.24
N CYS A 118 -2.66 14.97 -0.95
CA CYS A 118 -1.95 14.16 -1.93
C CYS A 118 -2.80 13.99 -3.21
N ALA A 119 -4.10 13.73 -3.03
CA ALA A 119 -5.09 13.65 -4.10
C ALA A 119 -5.23 14.96 -4.90
N GLY A 120 -5.09 16.13 -4.26
CA GLY A 120 -5.18 17.41 -4.94
C GLY A 120 -4.07 17.58 -5.98
N CYS A 121 -2.86 17.16 -5.65
CA CYS A 121 -1.72 17.24 -6.56
C CYS A 121 -1.66 16.06 -7.54
N HIS A 122 -1.90 14.83 -7.09
CA HIS A 122 -1.63 13.61 -7.85
C HIS A 122 -2.84 13.06 -8.65
N GLY A 123 -3.86 13.87 -8.92
CA GLY A 123 -4.95 13.48 -9.81
C GLY A 123 -6.11 12.74 -9.13
N GLY A 124 -6.55 13.24 -7.97
CA GLY A 124 -7.64 12.68 -7.18
C GLY A 124 -7.25 11.40 -6.43
N MET A 125 -8.24 10.73 -5.84
CA MET A 125 -8.02 9.52 -5.03
C MET A 125 -7.38 8.37 -5.80
N ASN A 126 -7.57 8.32 -7.12
CA ASN A 126 -6.97 7.29 -7.98
C ASN A 126 -5.51 7.56 -8.34
N GLY A 127 -4.94 8.72 -7.98
CA GLY A 127 -3.51 8.97 -8.18
C GLY A 127 -3.05 8.97 -9.64
N GLY A 128 -3.92 9.36 -10.58
CA GLY A 128 -3.69 9.24 -12.03
C GLY A 128 -2.74 10.27 -12.66
N GLY A 129 -2.14 11.15 -11.84
CA GLY A 129 -1.35 12.29 -12.29
C GLY A 129 -2.20 13.56 -12.33
N GLY A 130 -1.58 14.70 -12.03
CA GLY A 130 -2.29 15.97 -11.88
C GLY A 130 -1.38 17.17 -12.06
N VAL A 131 -1.83 18.32 -11.58
CA VAL A 131 -1.11 19.58 -11.69
C VAL A 131 -1.12 20.28 -10.34
N ALA A 132 0.01 20.85 -9.95
CA ALA A 132 0.15 21.62 -8.72
C ALA A 132 0.78 22.99 -9.02
N ALA A 133 0.24 24.06 -8.43
CA ALA A 133 0.87 25.37 -8.53
C ALA A 133 2.20 25.39 -7.74
N PHE A 134 3.24 25.96 -8.32
CA PHE A 134 4.57 26.05 -7.70
C PHE A 134 5.22 27.39 -7.99
N ALA A 135 5.93 27.95 -7.00
CA ALA A 135 6.74 29.14 -7.20
C ALA A 135 8.16 28.74 -7.61
N VAL A 136 8.58 29.15 -8.81
CA VAL A 136 9.94 28.97 -9.31
C VAL A 136 10.65 30.32 -9.28
N THR A 137 11.82 30.35 -8.66
CA THR A 137 12.69 31.53 -8.63
C THR A 137 13.73 31.45 -9.74
N ASP A 138 13.83 32.48 -10.57
CA ASP A 138 14.94 32.62 -11.51
C ASP A 138 16.23 32.92 -10.74
N PRO A 139 17.26 32.06 -10.82
CA PRO A 139 18.50 32.26 -10.08
C PRO A 139 19.33 33.46 -10.57
N LYS A 140 19.08 33.99 -11.78
CA LYS A 140 19.81 35.14 -12.35
C LYS A 140 19.20 36.47 -11.96
N THR A 141 17.87 36.57 -12.01
CA THR A 141 17.14 37.82 -11.78
C THR A 141 16.53 37.90 -10.37
N GLY A 142 16.37 36.78 -9.69
CA GLY A 142 15.65 36.68 -8.42
C GLY A 142 14.13 36.76 -8.57
N GLU A 143 13.61 36.86 -9.79
CA GLU A 143 12.17 36.94 -10.07
C GLU A 143 11.48 35.62 -9.69
N VAL A 144 10.35 35.71 -8.98
CA VAL A 144 9.54 34.55 -8.60
C VAL A 144 8.32 34.47 -9.50
N LYS A 145 8.16 33.35 -10.21
CA LYS A 145 7.02 33.08 -11.09
C LYS A 145 6.22 31.89 -10.57
N SER A 146 4.90 32.02 -10.59
CA SER A 146 4.00 30.88 -10.35
C SER A 146 3.87 30.06 -11.62
N VAL A 147 4.09 28.76 -11.54
CA VAL A 147 4.01 27.82 -12.65
C VAL A 147 3.07 26.66 -12.31
N ASN A 148 2.55 26.01 -13.36
CA ASN A 148 1.76 24.80 -13.24
C ASN A 148 2.67 23.58 -13.38
N TRP A 149 2.93 22.91 -12.26
CA TRP A 149 3.81 21.75 -12.20
C TRP A 149 3.05 20.45 -12.50
N ALA A 150 3.50 19.68 -13.49
CA ALA A 150 3.01 18.34 -13.82
C ALA A 150 3.39 17.33 -12.72
N ALA A 151 2.41 17.03 -11.86
CA ALA A 151 2.55 16.05 -10.80
C ALA A 151 2.36 14.64 -11.37
N PRO A 152 3.31 13.72 -11.14
CA PRO A 152 3.28 12.41 -11.76
C PRO A 152 2.19 11.53 -11.15
N ALA A 153 1.70 10.60 -11.96
CA ALA A 153 0.86 9.51 -11.48
C ALA A 153 1.57 8.69 -10.40
N VAL A 154 0.84 8.42 -9.32
CA VAL A 154 1.27 7.58 -8.21
C VAL A 154 0.63 6.20 -8.25
N ASN A 155 -0.38 5.97 -9.09
CA ASN A 155 -0.94 4.66 -9.40
C ASN A 155 -0.01 3.75 -10.25
N THR A 156 1.18 4.23 -10.60
CA THR A 156 2.25 3.44 -11.23
C THR A 156 3.59 3.56 -10.49
N ILE A 157 3.58 4.10 -9.26
CA ILE A 157 4.82 4.36 -8.52
C ILE A 157 5.56 3.06 -8.16
N ASN A 158 4.84 1.98 -7.82
CA ASN A 158 5.44 0.70 -7.41
C ASN A 158 5.97 -0.15 -8.58
N TYR A 159 5.80 0.32 -9.82
CA TYR A 159 6.49 -0.23 -10.99
C TYR A 159 7.95 0.22 -11.08
N ARG A 160 8.27 1.31 -10.39
CA ARG A 160 9.50 2.09 -10.58
C ARG A 160 10.35 2.22 -9.33
N PHE A 161 9.67 2.22 -8.18
CA PHE A 161 10.25 2.42 -6.87
C PHE A 161 9.86 1.25 -5.96
N SER A 162 10.84 0.80 -5.20
CA SER A 162 10.63 -0.03 -4.01
C SER A 162 9.86 0.74 -2.93
N GLU A 163 9.30 0.01 -1.97
CA GLU A 163 8.62 0.63 -0.83
C GLU A 163 9.55 1.57 -0.05
N ASP A 164 10.82 1.20 0.14
CA ASP A 164 11.78 2.02 0.86
C ASP A 164 12.12 3.31 0.11
N GLU A 165 12.19 3.28 -1.21
CA GLU A 165 12.36 4.49 -2.03
C GLU A 165 11.13 5.39 -1.97
N VAL A 166 9.93 4.83 -1.99
CA VAL A 166 8.69 5.59 -1.80
C VAL A 166 8.67 6.22 -0.41
N ARG A 167 9.03 5.47 0.64
CA ARG A 167 9.15 5.96 2.01
C ARG A 167 10.17 7.08 2.11
N PHE A 168 11.32 6.96 1.44
CA PHE A 168 12.33 8.02 1.40
C PHE A 168 11.78 9.30 0.77
N ILE A 169 11.07 9.19 -0.36
CA ILE A 169 10.43 10.34 -1.03
C ILE A 169 9.36 10.97 -0.13
N LEU A 170 8.55 10.17 0.56
CA LEU A 170 7.54 10.70 1.49
C LEU A 170 8.19 11.37 2.70
N ASN A 171 9.27 10.81 3.22
CA ASN A 171 9.98 11.35 4.37
C ASN A 171 10.66 12.67 4.07
N TYR A 172 11.38 12.78 2.95
CA TYR A 172 12.24 13.93 2.65
C TYR A 172 11.74 14.83 1.51
N GLY A 173 10.66 14.45 0.84
CA GLY A 173 10.15 15.15 -0.33
C GLY A 173 11.09 15.04 -1.53
N ARG A 174 10.86 15.89 -2.52
CA ARG A 174 11.75 16.11 -3.66
C ARG A 174 12.09 17.60 -3.75
N PRO A 175 13.35 17.99 -3.45
CA PRO A 175 13.79 19.38 -3.59
C PRO A 175 13.50 19.93 -4.99
N PHE A 176 13.24 21.23 -5.06
CA PHE A 176 12.91 21.95 -6.31
C PHE A 176 11.63 21.45 -7.00
N SER A 177 10.71 20.86 -6.23
CA SER A 177 9.36 20.50 -6.70
C SER A 177 8.32 20.82 -5.62
N PRO A 178 7.02 20.80 -5.95
CA PRO A 178 5.93 20.93 -4.98
C PRO A 178 5.88 19.82 -3.92
N MET A 179 6.61 18.72 -4.13
CA MET A 179 6.59 17.57 -3.23
C MET A 179 7.44 17.82 -1.99
N SER A 180 6.82 18.39 -0.96
CA SER A 180 7.45 18.61 0.35
C SER A 180 7.74 17.32 1.10
N ALA A 181 8.55 17.43 2.16
CA ALA A 181 8.69 16.37 3.15
C ALA A 181 7.38 16.18 3.93
N TRP A 182 6.92 14.94 4.04
CA TRP A 182 5.72 14.58 4.81
C TRP A 182 6.03 13.80 6.08
N GLY A 183 7.08 12.99 6.08
CA GLY A 183 7.48 12.25 7.28
C GLY A 183 8.14 13.15 8.34
N THR A 184 7.90 12.86 9.62
CA THR A 184 8.48 13.60 10.75
C THR A 184 10.00 13.65 10.72
N VAL A 185 10.66 12.59 10.21
CA VAL A 185 12.13 12.54 10.07
C VAL A 185 12.69 13.56 9.07
N GLY A 186 11.89 14.01 8.09
CA GLY A 186 12.26 15.09 7.18
C GLY A 186 11.59 16.43 7.52
N GLY A 187 10.97 16.54 8.70
CA GLY A 187 10.30 17.76 9.17
C GLY A 187 8.84 17.89 8.76
N GLY A 188 8.23 16.85 8.19
CA GLY A 188 6.81 16.81 7.86
C GLY A 188 5.90 16.37 9.02
N PRO A 189 4.57 16.38 8.82
CA PRO A 189 3.58 16.11 9.88
C PRO A 189 3.26 14.64 10.14
N LEU A 190 3.69 13.70 9.27
CA LEU A 190 3.31 12.30 9.31
C LEU A 190 4.28 11.47 10.16
N THR A 191 3.74 10.73 11.13
CA THR A 191 4.50 9.70 11.86
C THR A 191 4.90 8.55 10.93
N ASP A 192 5.88 7.75 11.31
CA ASP A 192 6.29 6.58 10.52
C ASP A 192 5.12 5.62 10.23
N GLN A 193 4.24 5.41 11.22
CA GLN A 193 3.02 4.62 11.04
C GLN A 193 2.06 5.25 10.02
N ALA A 194 1.90 6.58 10.04
CA ALA A 194 1.06 7.28 9.07
C ALA A 194 1.64 7.16 7.64
N VAL A 195 2.96 7.28 7.49
CA VAL A 195 3.66 7.04 6.22
C VAL A 195 3.43 5.60 5.74
N THR A 196 3.53 4.60 6.62
CA THR A 196 3.22 3.20 6.27
C THR A 196 1.79 3.05 5.77
N THR A 197 0.80 3.61 6.47
CA THR A 197 -0.60 3.51 6.03
C THR A 197 -0.85 4.21 4.69
N LEU A 198 -0.17 5.34 4.45
CA LEU A 198 -0.23 6.07 3.19
C LEU A 198 0.36 5.24 2.03
N ILE A 199 1.49 4.58 2.25
CA ILE A 199 2.09 3.65 1.30
C ILE A 199 1.14 2.48 1.01
N ASP A 200 0.50 1.90 2.03
CA ASP A 200 -0.45 0.81 1.82
C ASP A 200 -1.68 1.26 1.00
N TYR A 201 -2.15 2.49 1.21
CA TYR A 201 -3.15 3.07 0.32
C TYR A 201 -2.63 3.23 -1.11
N MET A 202 -1.40 3.71 -1.30
CA MET A 202 -0.80 3.85 -2.64
C MET A 202 -0.66 2.49 -3.35
N LYS A 203 -0.33 1.41 -2.63
CA LYS A 203 -0.36 0.03 -3.16
C LYS A 203 -1.77 -0.36 -3.62
N SER A 204 -2.79 0.05 -2.87
CA SER A 204 -4.21 -0.27 -3.17
C SER A 204 -4.81 0.49 -4.36
N ILE A 205 -4.11 1.48 -4.91
CA ILE A 205 -4.54 2.22 -6.12
C ILE A 205 -3.64 1.97 -7.33
N GLN A 206 -2.65 1.06 -7.23
CA GLN A 206 -1.80 0.75 -8.37
C GLN A 206 -2.61 0.16 -9.53
N ILE A 207 -2.23 0.51 -10.77
CA ILE A 207 -2.67 -0.24 -11.95
C ILE A 207 -2.21 -1.68 -11.78
N PRO A 208 -3.10 -2.68 -11.82
CA PRO A 208 -2.74 -4.09 -11.71
C PRO A 208 -1.69 -4.50 -12.75
N GLN A 209 -0.63 -5.18 -12.33
CA GLN A 209 0.40 -5.68 -13.23
C GLN A 209 -0.08 -6.94 -13.96
N ALA A 210 0.28 -7.05 -15.24
CA ALA A 210 0.15 -8.28 -16.00
C ALA A 210 1.26 -9.27 -15.61
N GLY A 211 0.94 -10.57 -15.64
CA GLY A 211 1.93 -11.64 -15.44
C GLY A 211 2.30 -11.94 -13.98
N CYS A 212 1.55 -11.41 -13.00
CA CYS A 212 1.80 -11.73 -11.59
C CYS A 212 1.14 -13.05 -11.17
N THR A 213 1.97 -14.01 -10.75
CA THR A 213 1.55 -15.27 -10.15
C THR A 213 1.35 -15.15 -8.63
N GLU A 214 2.16 -14.31 -7.98
CA GLU A 214 2.08 -13.98 -6.56
C GLU A 214 2.05 -12.47 -6.40
N THR A 215 1.19 -11.98 -5.51
CA THR A 215 0.91 -10.55 -5.37
C THR A 215 1.52 -10.00 -4.09
N ARG A 216 2.22 -8.87 -4.17
CA ARG A 216 2.78 -8.16 -3.02
C ARG A 216 1.70 -7.49 -2.12
N SER A 217 0.44 -7.48 -2.53
CA SER A 217 -0.69 -6.92 -1.76
C SER A 217 -2.00 -7.61 -2.14
N TYR A 218 -2.95 -7.66 -1.19
CA TYR A 218 -4.30 -8.17 -1.43
C TYR A 218 -5.10 -7.34 -2.45
N TYR A 219 -4.84 -6.03 -2.55
CA TYR A 219 -5.71 -5.11 -3.30
C TYR A 219 -5.39 -5.02 -4.79
N ASN A 220 -4.10 -4.99 -5.16
CA ASN A 220 -3.69 -5.00 -6.57
C ASN A 220 -2.47 -5.92 -6.76
N PRO A 221 -2.53 -6.86 -7.73
CA PRO A 221 -1.39 -7.70 -8.05
C PRO A 221 -0.25 -6.82 -8.55
N THR A 222 0.77 -6.65 -7.73
CA THR A 222 2.09 -6.16 -8.14
C THR A 222 3.11 -7.21 -7.72
N CYS A 223 4.14 -7.42 -8.53
CA CYS A 223 5.14 -8.46 -8.35
C CYS A 223 6.45 -8.06 -9.03
N ASP A 224 7.52 -8.81 -8.76
CA ASP A 224 8.86 -8.49 -9.29
C ASP A 224 8.94 -8.73 -10.81
N SER A 225 8.19 -9.71 -11.32
CA SER A 225 8.14 -10.07 -12.74
C SER A 225 7.00 -9.42 -13.52
N GLY A 226 6.22 -8.56 -12.87
CA GLY A 226 5.02 -7.97 -13.46
C GLY A 226 5.36 -6.91 -14.50
N THR A 227 4.51 -6.76 -15.50
CA THR A 227 4.64 -5.72 -16.52
C THR A 227 3.39 -4.85 -16.57
N LEU A 228 3.54 -3.65 -17.14
CA LEU A 228 2.42 -2.79 -17.46
C LEU A 228 1.46 -3.55 -18.40
N PRO A 229 0.13 -3.51 -18.15
CA PRO A 229 -0.84 -4.13 -19.04
C PRO A 229 -0.70 -3.65 -20.48
N GLU A 230 -1.03 -4.54 -21.42
CA GLU A 230 -0.88 -4.28 -22.86
C GLU A 230 -1.66 -3.03 -23.32
N GLU A 231 -2.86 -2.81 -22.79
CA GLU A 231 -3.67 -1.62 -23.10
C GLU A 231 -2.98 -0.32 -22.68
N ASN A 232 -2.40 -0.28 -21.47
CA ASN A 232 -1.66 0.89 -20.98
C ASN A 232 -0.34 1.08 -21.75
N ASN A 233 0.35 0.00 -22.12
CA ASN A 233 1.55 0.12 -22.95
C ASN A 233 1.22 0.59 -24.38
N LYS A 234 0.07 0.17 -24.90
CA LYS A 234 -0.45 0.65 -26.19
C LYS A 234 -0.75 2.14 -26.15
N GLU A 235 -1.38 2.66 -25.09
CA GLU A 235 -1.62 4.10 -24.91
C GLU A 235 -0.30 4.91 -24.99
N ILE A 236 0.75 4.44 -24.31
CA ILE A 236 2.08 5.04 -24.36
C ILE A 236 2.62 5.10 -25.81
N MET A 237 2.49 4.01 -26.56
CA MET A 237 2.98 3.94 -27.94
C MET A 237 2.15 4.75 -28.92
N ASP A 238 0.82 4.73 -28.78
CA ASP A 238 -0.09 5.49 -29.62
C ASP A 238 0.18 7.00 -29.45
N GLU A 239 0.41 7.47 -28.21
CA GLU A 239 0.75 8.86 -27.95
C GLU A 239 2.16 9.22 -28.46
N ALA A 240 3.16 8.36 -28.24
CA ALA A 240 4.50 8.59 -28.78
C ALA A 240 4.49 8.67 -30.32
N THR A 241 3.72 7.80 -30.97
CA THR A 241 3.55 7.80 -32.43
C THR A 241 2.84 9.06 -32.90
N ARG A 242 1.75 9.45 -32.25
CA ARG A 242 1.03 10.70 -32.55
C ARG A 242 1.94 11.92 -32.48
N LEU A 243 2.82 12.00 -31.46
CA LEU A 243 3.75 13.11 -31.30
C LEU A 243 4.80 13.17 -32.43
N VAL A 244 5.24 12.02 -32.94
CA VAL A 244 6.13 11.95 -34.11
C VAL A 244 5.38 12.33 -35.38
N ASP A 245 4.19 11.76 -35.61
CA ASP A 245 3.38 12.00 -36.80
C ASP A 245 2.94 13.47 -36.93
N THR A 246 2.73 14.14 -35.80
CA THR A 246 2.40 15.58 -35.74
C THR A 246 3.63 16.49 -35.80
N GLY A 247 4.84 15.92 -35.89
CA GLY A 247 6.09 16.65 -36.01
C GLY A 247 6.55 17.34 -34.73
N VAL A 248 5.99 16.98 -33.56
CA VAL A 248 6.43 17.50 -32.26
C VAL A 248 7.82 16.96 -31.91
N TYR A 249 8.08 15.69 -32.22
CA TYR A 249 9.37 15.03 -31.99
C TYR A 249 9.85 14.30 -33.25
N GLY A 250 11.16 14.19 -33.42
CA GLY A 250 11.78 13.61 -34.62
C GLY A 250 11.85 12.08 -34.61
N SER A 251 11.61 11.44 -33.47
CA SER A 251 11.66 9.98 -33.33
C SER A 251 10.82 9.48 -32.15
N ILE A 252 10.47 8.19 -32.17
CA ILE A 252 9.75 7.54 -31.06
C ILE A 252 10.59 7.58 -29.77
N GLY A 253 11.91 7.38 -29.86
CA GLY A 253 12.79 7.48 -28.70
C GLY A 253 12.77 8.85 -28.04
N GLU A 254 12.74 9.92 -28.85
CA GLU A 254 12.58 11.29 -28.36
C GLU A 254 11.21 11.54 -27.73
N ALA A 255 10.15 11.02 -28.35
CA ALA A 255 8.79 11.15 -27.84
C ALA A 255 8.62 10.44 -26.49
N LEU A 256 9.12 9.22 -26.36
CA LEU A 256 9.12 8.47 -25.09
C LEU A 256 9.95 9.17 -24.02
N PHE A 257 11.10 9.76 -24.39
CA PHE A 257 11.94 10.51 -23.47
C PHE A 257 11.21 11.72 -22.87
N ASN A 258 10.37 12.40 -23.66
CA ASN A 258 9.65 13.63 -23.29
C ASN A 258 8.16 13.45 -22.97
N LEU A 259 7.64 12.22 -22.94
CA LEU A 259 6.21 11.92 -22.86
C LEU A 259 5.50 12.59 -21.67
N ASP A 260 4.44 13.35 -21.91
CA ASP A 260 3.69 14.04 -20.84
C ASP A 260 2.51 13.22 -20.27
N LEU A 261 2.28 12.02 -20.81
CA LEU A 261 1.19 11.14 -20.40
C LEU A 261 1.19 10.91 -18.87
N HIS A 262 0.00 11.02 -18.26
CA HIS A 262 -0.24 10.88 -16.83
C HIS A 262 0.64 11.79 -15.96
N GLY A 263 0.74 13.05 -16.39
CA GLY A 263 1.56 14.08 -15.76
C GLY A 263 3.02 13.65 -15.76
N GLY A 264 3.50 13.08 -16.87
CA GLY A 264 4.86 12.58 -17.14
C GLY A 264 5.35 11.46 -16.22
N ALA A 265 4.50 10.50 -15.87
CA ALA A 265 4.88 9.39 -14.99
C ALA A 265 5.92 8.44 -15.62
N TYR A 266 5.94 8.36 -16.95
CA TYR A 266 6.75 7.39 -17.71
C TYR A 266 8.03 7.98 -18.32
N ASN A 267 8.24 9.28 -18.25
CA ASN A 267 9.28 9.92 -19.05
C ASN A 267 10.60 10.17 -18.31
N CYS A 268 11.65 10.40 -19.10
CA CYS A 268 13.00 10.65 -18.61
C CYS A 268 13.27 12.15 -18.41
N ALA A 269 12.66 12.99 -19.26
CA ALA A 269 12.86 14.43 -19.28
C ALA A 269 12.51 15.12 -17.95
N ARG A 270 11.55 14.60 -17.17
CA ARG A 270 11.24 15.10 -15.83
C ARG A 270 12.48 15.28 -14.95
N CYS A 271 13.41 14.32 -15.01
CA CYS A 271 14.63 14.35 -14.22
C CYS A 271 15.81 14.94 -14.99
N HIS A 272 15.88 14.70 -16.29
CA HIS A 272 17.04 15.01 -17.12
C HIS A 272 16.92 16.29 -17.95
N THR A 273 15.79 16.98 -17.92
CA THR A 273 15.55 18.25 -18.62
C THR A 273 15.01 19.27 -17.63
N LYS A 274 15.79 20.32 -17.36
CA LYS A 274 15.36 21.42 -16.48
C LYS A 274 14.11 22.08 -17.06
N GLY A 275 13.12 22.32 -16.20
CA GLY A 275 11.90 23.02 -16.56
C GLY A 275 10.85 22.22 -17.32
N TRP A 276 11.15 20.96 -17.66
CA TRP A 276 10.18 20.06 -18.29
C TRP A 276 8.90 19.93 -17.46
N SER A 277 9.02 19.77 -16.15
CA SER A 277 7.87 19.54 -15.26
C SER A 277 6.91 20.73 -15.14
N TYR A 278 7.21 21.89 -15.71
CA TYR A 278 6.33 23.07 -15.66
C TYR A 278 6.20 23.78 -17.02
N GLY A 279 6.43 23.05 -18.12
CA GLY A 279 6.17 23.54 -19.48
C GLY A 279 7.18 24.56 -20.00
N ASP A 280 8.35 24.67 -19.38
CA ASP A 280 9.48 25.52 -19.84
C ASP A 280 10.76 24.69 -19.95
N PRO A 281 10.77 23.62 -20.80
CA PRO A 281 11.93 22.75 -20.93
C PRO A 281 13.11 23.53 -21.51
N GLN A 282 14.25 23.45 -20.83
CA GLN A 282 15.55 23.90 -21.36
C GLN A 282 16.12 22.83 -22.31
N ALA A 283 17.43 22.83 -22.54
CA ALA A 283 18.08 21.83 -23.38
C ALA A 283 17.69 20.41 -22.95
N THR A 284 17.07 19.65 -23.86
CA THR A 284 16.64 18.27 -23.62
C THR A 284 17.83 17.41 -23.21
N GLY A 285 17.70 16.70 -22.08
CA GLY A 285 18.79 15.91 -21.52
C GLY A 285 19.92 16.73 -20.88
N GLY A 286 19.81 18.06 -20.82
CA GLY A 286 20.83 18.96 -20.26
C GLY A 286 21.09 18.82 -18.75
N GLY A 287 20.35 17.96 -18.06
CA GLY A 287 20.43 17.71 -16.63
C GLY A 287 19.52 18.62 -15.81
N ALA A 288 19.07 18.12 -14.67
CA ALA A 288 18.35 18.87 -13.66
C ALA A 288 18.44 18.16 -12.30
N PHE A 289 17.51 17.25 -12.02
CA PHE A 289 17.57 16.36 -10.88
C PHE A 289 18.46 15.15 -11.17
N GLY A 290 18.41 14.66 -12.41
CA GLY A 290 19.32 13.65 -12.96
C GLY A 290 20.51 14.31 -13.68
N PRO A 291 21.57 13.53 -13.97
CA PRO A 291 22.77 14.00 -14.65
C PRO A 291 22.49 14.50 -16.07
N ASN A 292 23.42 15.30 -16.60
CA ASN A 292 23.45 15.70 -18.00
C ASN A 292 23.76 14.48 -18.90
N LEU A 293 22.93 14.30 -19.93
CA LEU A 293 22.98 13.21 -20.90
C LEU A 293 23.55 13.64 -22.25
N THR A 294 23.69 14.95 -22.49
CA THR A 294 24.12 15.55 -23.77
C THR A 294 25.63 15.51 -24.01
N GLY A 295 26.06 15.85 -25.21
CA GLY A 295 27.47 16.09 -25.54
C GLY A 295 28.31 14.81 -25.43
N GLY A 296 27.70 13.66 -25.75
CA GLY A 296 28.32 12.34 -25.64
C GLY A 296 28.57 11.88 -24.20
N SER A 297 27.98 12.55 -23.19
CA SER A 297 28.08 12.15 -21.77
C SER A 297 27.62 10.71 -21.57
N SER A 298 26.45 10.37 -22.14
CA SER A 298 25.87 9.03 -22.06
C SER A 298 26.77 7.97 -22.70
N VAL A 299 27.41 8.27 -23.84
CA VAL A 299 28.31 7.34 -24.54
C VAL A 299 29.60 7.11 -23.76
N ARG A 300 30.17 8.16 -23.15
CA ARG A 300 31.36 8.01 -22.29
C ARG A 300 31.07 7.21 -21.03
N GLN A 301 29.90 7.44 -20.42
CA GLN A 301 29.48 6.73 -19.22
C GLN A 301 29.13 5.26 -19.52
N PHE A 302 28.54 5.00 -20.69
CA PHE A 302 28.13 3.67 -21.15
C PHE A 302 28.67 3.38 -22.55
N PRO A 303 29.94 2.94 -22.68
CA PRO A 303 30.48 2.56 -23.98
C PRO A 303 29.66 1.46 -24.65
N ASN A 304 29.22 0.47 -23.86
CA ASN A 304 28.28 -0.57 -24.28
C ASN A 304 26.82 -0.14 -24.07
N GLN A 305 26.03 -0.18 -25.15
CA GLN A 305 24.60 0.14 -25.12
C GLN A 305 23.82 -0.77 -24.17
N ALA A 306 24.18 -2.05 -24.06
CA ALA A 306 23.50 -3.00 -23.18
C ALA A 306 23.58 -2.61 -21.70
N ASP A 307 24.69 -1.98 -21.28
CA ASP A 307 24.88 -1.54 -19.90
C ASP A 307 23.93 -0.37 -19.58
N MET A 308 23.72 0.53 -20.54
CA MET A 308 22.76 1.63 -20.40
C MET A 308 21.32 1.12 -20.32
N ILE A 309 20.95 0.14 -21.17
CA ILE A 309 19.64 -0.53 -21.13
C ILE A 309 19.43 -1.17 -19.75
N SER A 310 20.44 -1.87 -19.21
CA SER A 310 20.37 -2.51 -17.90
C SER A 310 20.10 -1.51 -16.77
N VAL A 311 20.76 -0.35 -16.78
CA VAL A 311 20.52 0.70 -15.78
C VAL A 311 19.12 1.29 -15.90
N ILE A 312 18.60 1.50 -17.11
CA ILE A 312 17.22 2.01 -17.28
C ILE A 312 16.20 0.96 -16.83
N LYS A 313 16.45 -0.33 -17.10
CA LYS A 313 15.57 -1.42 -16.68
C LYS A 313 15.50 -1.54 -15.16
N ASN A 314 16.64 -1.48 -14.48
CA ASN A 314 16.77 -1.81 -13.07
C ASN A 314 16.77 -0.58 -12.14
N GLY A 315 16.99 0.62 -12.69
CA GLY A 315 17.22 1.82 -11.91
C GLY A 315 18.64 1.89 -11.34
N SER A 316 18.93 2.96 -10.60
CA SER A 316 20.18 3.11 -9.86
C SER A 316 20.02 2.64 -8.43
N GLU A 317 20.98 1.90 -7.90
CA GLU A 317 21.01 1.53 -6.48
C GLU A 317 22.06 2.35 -5.72
N TYR A 318 21.74 2.76 -4.49
CA TYR A 318 22.64 3.59 -3.69
C TYR A 318 23.98 2.89 -3.44
N GLY A 319 25.07 3.55 -3.81
CA GLY A 319 26.42 3.07 -3.58
C GLY A 319 26.93 2.03 -4.60
N LYS A 320 26.05 1.45 -5.43
CA LYS A 320 26.46 0.47 -6.46
C LYS A 320 27.05 1.15 -7.69
N ARG A 321 28.05 0.52 -8.30
CA ARG A 321 28.65 1.00 -9.55
C ARG A 321 27.68 0.79 -10.72
N TYR A 322 27.66 1.74 -11.64
CA TYR A 322 27.04 1.58 -12.95
C TYR A 322 27.90 2.24 -14.04
N GLY A 323 27.86 1.71 -15.26
CA GLY A 323 28.71 2.18 -16.36
C GLY A 323 30.20 2.17 -16.00
N GLU A 324 30.97 3.07 -16.60
CA GLU A 324 32.41 3.17 -16.38
C GLU A 324 32.75 3.63 -14.96
N GLN A 325 32.29 4.82 -14.54
CA GLN A 325 32.66 5.43 -13.26
C GLN A 325 31.47 5.98 -12.45
N GLY A 326 30.26 5.48 -12.74
CA GLY A 326 29.04 5.95 -12.09
C GLY A 326 28.84 5.26 -10.74
N GLN A 327 28.38 6.01 -9.76
CA GLN A 327 27.87 5.46 -8.51
C GLN A 327 26.39 5.82 -8.37
N GLY A 328 25.55 4.82 -8.20
CA GLY A 328 24.11 4.98 -8.09
C GLY A 328 23.74 5.74 -6.83
N SER A 329 22.72 6.60 -6.95
CA SER A 329 22.20 7.39 -5.83
C SER A 329 20.95 6.77 -5.19
N GLY A 330 20.39 5.71 -5.78
CA GLY A 330 19.07 5.19 -5.37
C GLY A 330 17.91 6.05 -5.87
N ARG A 331 18.14 7.01 -6.77
CA ARG A 331 17.13 8.01 -7.17
C ARG A 331 16.64 7.90 -8.60
N MET A 332 17.39 7.21 -9.47
CA MET A 332 16.93 6.88 -10.82
C MET A 332 16.06 5.63 -10.72
N PRO A 333 14.73 5.73 -10.96
CA PRO A 333 13.84 4.58 -10.87
C PRO A 333 14.12 3.54 -11.96
N ALA A 334 13.63 2.33 -11.71
CA ALA A 334 13.54 1.26 -12.69
C ALA A 334 12.42 1.54 -13.70
N PHE A 335 12.61 1.20 -14.97
CA PHE A 335 11.56 1.29 -16.00
C PHE A 335 11.27 -0.05 -16.70
N GLY A 336 11.95 -1.14 -16.31
CA GLY A 336 11.82 -2.44 -16.96
C GLY A 336 10.44 -3.10 -16.84
N GLN A 337 9.63 -2.69 -15.87
CA GLN A 337 8.24 -3.15 -15.74
C GLN A 337 7.25 -2.27 -16.53
N LEU A 338 7.66 -1.06 -16.95
CA LEU A 338 6.79 -0.10 -17.65
C LEU A 338 6.98 -0.14 -19.17
N PHE A 339 8.25 -0.22 -19.59
CA PHE A 339 8.62 -0.24 -21.00
C PHE A 339 9.10 -1.63 -21.41
N THR A 340 8.75 -2.00 -22.64
CA THR A 340 9.30 -3.16 -23.34
C THR A 340 10.78 -2.93 -23.67
N ASP A 341 11.50 -4.01 -23.95
CA ASP A 341 12.92 -3.93 -24.32
C ASP A 341 13.16 -3.06 -25.56
N GLU A 342 12.25 -3.10 -26.54
CA GLU A 342 12.35 -2.26 -27.74
C GLU A 342 12.12 -0.79 -27.42
N GLN A 343 11.13 -0.45 -26.58
CA GLN A 343 10.91 0.92 -26.13
C GLN A 343 12.13 1.49 -25.41
N ILE A 344 12.73 0.72 -24.49
CA ILE A 344 13.94 1.13 -23.78
C ILE A 344 15.11 1.30 -24.75
N LYS A 345 15.25 0.41 -25.73
CA LYS A 345 16.29 0.53 -26.76
C LYS A 345 16.13 1.81 -27.58
N LEU A 346 14.91 2.17 -28.01
CA LEU A 346 14.64 3.41 -28.74
C LEU A 346 14.99 4.65 -27.91
N ILE A 347 14.63 4.66 -26.62
CA ILE A 347 15.03 5.73 -25.69
C ILE A 347 16.55 5.83 -25.60
N VAL A 348 17.24 4.69 -25.44
CA VAL A 348 18.70 4.66 -25.34
C VAL A 348 19.37 5.17 -26.62
N GLU A 349 18.88 4.79 -27.79
CA GLU A 349 19.40 5.27 -29.07
C GLU A 349 19.24 6.78 -29.21
N TYR A 350 18.10 7.34 -28.82
CA TYR A 350 17.90 8.79 -28.76
C TYR A 350 18.88 9.45 -27.79
N VAL A 351 18.97 8.96 -26.55
CA VAL A 351 19.81 9.57 -25.51
C VAL A 351 21.29 9.51 -25.85
N ARG A 352 21.75 8.45 -26.55
CA ARG A 352 23.14 8.35 -27.03
C ARG A 352 23.44 9.32 -28.19
N GLY A 353 22.41 9.82 -28.87
CA GLY A 353 22.51 10.83 -29.92
C GLY A 353 22.48 12.28 -29.43
N LEU A 354 22.21 12.52 -28.13
CA LEU A 354 22.28 13.83 -27.48
C LEU A 354 23.72 14.27 -27.18
#